data_AF-A0A973AU74-F1
#
_entry.id   AF-A0A973AU74-F1
#
_cell.length_a   1.000
_cell.length_b   1.000
_cell.length_c   1.000
_cell.angle_alpha   90.00
_cell.angle_beta   90.00
_cell.angle_gamma   90.00
#
_symmetry.space_group_name_H-M   'P 1'
#
loop_
_entity.id
_entity.type
_entity.pdbx_description
1 polymer ?
#
loop_
_entity_poly.entity_id
_entity_poly.type
_entity_poly.pdbx_seq_one_letter_code
_entity_poly.pdbx_strand_id
1 'polypeptide(L)'
;MASELGRVIEQVEKDKSINKAILIEALESALVMAAKKKYGIDKEIEAHYNEELGEIELFQFKTVVEEIGDDATEIILEKAKQLDPEVSLGDSMGVKLDTSQFGRIAAQTAKQVIIQKVRDAERDVIYNEFNIRKGELVSGECRRVEYGCVVVDLGKTDAILPTREQIPGEQFRPHDRILGYLIDVQQTPRGPKIVLSRTCPELLIQLFKQEVPEVNEGIVQIKSAAREPGMRAKIAVESTDPDVDPVGACVGVKGSRVQNVVQELRGEKIDIVPWDEDETRFVCNALAPAEVIKVRVDEDNHSMDIVVADSQLSLAIGKRGQNVKLASILTGWKLDIVSETKMSQRQDDAKDLLKQMEGMNDTLAQSLYQYGFTIEQLVNSDVAVIATVPGFSEEKAKDWQNKAKELLASGKHSETKAKQMEANRAAQNIVGKRSKSTLDDQLRTEMKALQEKEKTEAESLAQAEMPSEDSTKSQE
;
A
#
# COMPACT_ATOMS: atom_id res chain seq x y z
N MET A 1 -9.51 -59.19 1.05
CA MET A 1 -8.41 -58.47 0.37
C MET A 1 -8.90 -57.05 0.21
N ALA A 2 -8.31 -56.06 0.90
CA ALA A 2 -8.78 -54.68 0.78
C ALA A 2 -8.82 -54.27 -0.70
N SER A 3 -10.00 -53.85 -1.17
CA SER A 3 -10.22 -53.30 -2.50
C SER A 3 -9.19 -52.19 -2.80
N GLU A 4 -8.82 -52.03 -4.07
CA GLU A 4 -7.90 -50.97 -4.51
C GLU A 4 -8.35 -49.59 -4.02
N LEU A 5 -9.67 -49.34 -3.94
CA LEU A 5 -10.21 -48.08 -3.46
C LEU A 5 -9.91 -47.86 -1.98
N GLY A 6 -10.16 -48.86 -1.13
CA GLY A 6 -9.87 -48.76 0.31
C GLY A 6 -8.40 -48.46 0.61
N ARG A 7 -7.47 -49.09 -0.12
CA ARG A 7 -6.03 -48.81 0.00
C ARG A 7 -5.66 -47.38 -0.39
N VAL A 8 -6.27 -46.84 -1.45
CA VAL A 8 -6.04 -45.46 -1.89
C VAL A 8 -6.57 -44.47 -0.86
N ILE A 9 -7.74 -44.73 -0.28
CA ILE A 9 -8.33 -43.89 0.77
C ILE A 9 -7.41 -43.83 2.00
N GLU A 10 -6.95 -44.99 2.49
CA GLU A 10 -6.03 -45.07 3.63
C GLU A 10 -4.68 -44.39 3.34
N GLN A 11 -4.16 -44.52 2.12
CA GLN A 11 -2.92 -43.88 1.72
C GLN A 11 -3.06 -42.35 1.72
N VAL A 12 -4.16 -41.83 1.19
CA VAL A 12 -4.43 -40.39 1.13
C VAL A 12 -4.62 -39.80 2.53
N GLU A 13 -5.28 -40.52 3.43
CA GLU A 13 -5.41 -40.13 4.83
C GLU A 13 -4.03 -40.00 5.51
N LYS A 14 -3.15 -40.99 5.34
CA LYS A 14 -1.80 -40.98 5.92
C LYS A 14 -0.91 -39.88 5.34
N ASP A 15 -0.90 -39.73 4.02
CA ASP A 15 0.04 -38.84 3.33
C ASP A 15 -0.38 -37.36 3.40
N LYS A 16 -1.69 -37.09 3.42
CA LYS A 16 -2.24 -35.73 3.29
C LYS A 16 -3.04 -35.27 4.49
N SER A 17 -3.15 -36.10 5.54
CA SER A 17 -3.89 -35.78 6.78
C SER A 17 -5.34 -35.36 6.52
N ILE A 18 -5.97 -35.97 5.52
CA ILE A 18 -7.38 -35.71 5.16
C ILE A 18 -8.23 -36.73 5.90
N ASN A 19 -9.25 -36.27 6.61
CA ASN A 19 -10.16 -37.15 7.32
C ASN A 19 -10.88 -38.10 6.34
N LYS A 20 -10.74 -39.41 6.57
CA LYS A 20 -11.35 -40.48 5.78
C LYS A 20 -12.85 -40.29 5.56
N ALA A 21 -13.59 -39.84 6.59
CA ALA A 21 -15.03 -39.64 6.50
C ALA A 21 -15.42 -38.59 5.45
N ILE A 22 -14.70 -37.47 5.39
CA ILE A 22 -14.93 -36.39 4.40
C ILE A 22 -14.66 -36.88 2.97
N LEU A 23 -13.68 -37.78 2.82
CA LEU A 23 -13.35 -38.37 1.52
C LEU A 23 -14.44 -39.36 1.07
N ILE A 24 -14.93 -40.20 1.98
CA ILE A 24 -16.02 -41.16 1.73
C ILE A 24 -17.29 -40.43 1.31
N GLU A 25 -17.73 -39.44 2.09
CA GLU A 25 -18.94 -38.66 1.81
C GLU A 25 -18.87 -37.99 0.42
N ALA A 26 -17.70 -37.46 0.07
CA ALA A 26 -17.47 -36.86 -1.24
C ALA A 26 -17.53 -37.88 -2.38
N LEU A 27 -17.00 -39.09 -2.15
CA LEU A 27 -17.03 -40.19 -3.11
C LEU A 27 -18.45 -40.69 -3.35
N GLU A 28 -19.22 -40.86 -2.28
CA GLU A 28 -20.63 -41.26 -2.33
C GLU A 28 -21.45 -40.24 -3.13
N SER A 29 -21.36 -38.96 -2.77
CA SER A 29 -22.06 -37.88 -3.47
C SER A 29 -21.72 -37.81 -4.96
N ALA A 30 -20.44 -37.96 -5.31
CA ALA A 30 -20.01 -37.94 -6.70
C ALA A 30 -20.48 -39.17 -7.50
N LEU A 31 -20.51 -40.35 -6.86
CA LEU A 31 -21.01 -41.57 -7.48
C LEU A 31 -22.51 -41.55 -7.66
N VAL A 32 -23.27 -40.97 -6.73
CA VAL A 32 -24.71 -40.70 -6.91
C VAL A 32 -24.94 -39.83 -8.15
N MET A 33 -24.19 -38.73 -8.30
CA MET A 33 -24.30 -37.86 -9.48
C MET A 33 -23.97 -38.60 -10.79
N ALA A 34 -22.89 -39.40 -10.78
CA ALA A 34 -22.53 -40.22 -11.93
C ALA A 34 -23.60 -41.27 -12.25
N ALA A 35 -24.18 -41.89 -11.22
CA ALA A 35 -25.22 -42.91 -11.35
C ALA A 35 -26.51 -42.32 -11.90
N LYS A 36 -26.97 -41.17 -11.37
CA LYS A 36 -28.13 -40.43 -11.91
C LYS A 36 -27.95 -40.07 -13.39
N LYS A 37 -26.74 -39.66 -13.79
CA LYS A 37 -26.45 -39.37 -15.20
C LYS A 37 -26.55 -40.60 -16.12
N LYS A 38 -26.24 -41.80 -15.61
CA LYS A 38 -26.28 -43.06 -16.40
C LYS A 38 -27.65 -43.73 -16.37
N TYR A 39 -28.26 -43.82 -15.19
CA TYR A 39 -29.47 -44.62 -14.95
C TYR A 39 -30.77 -43.80 -15.04
N GLY A 40 -30.70 -42.47 -14.97
CA GLY A 40 -31.84 -41.55 -15.02
C GLY A 40 -31.80 -40.55 -13.87
N ILE A 41 -32.07 -39.27 -14.17
CA ILE A 41 -32.02 -38.16 -13.19
C ILE A 41 -33.16 -38.27 -12.19
N ASP A 42 -34.30 -38.81 -12.63
CA ASP A 42 -35.54 -38.92 -11.86
C ASP A 42 -35.53 -40.09 -10.86
N LYS A 43 -34.48 -40.93 -10.91
CA LYS A 43 -34.32 -42.06 -9.98
C LYS A 43 -33.69 -41.60 -8.67
N GLU A 44 -34.26 -42.07 -7.57
CA GLU A 44 -33.71 -41.89 -6.23
C GLU A 44 -32.59 -42.91 -6.03
N ILE A 45 -31.34 -42.46 -6.12
CA ILE A 45 -30.14 -43.29 -6.02
C ILE A 45 -29.30 -42.77 -4.87
N GLU A 46 -28.86 -43.69 -4.01
CA GLU A 46 -27.90 -43.45 -2.94
C GLU A 46 -26.65 -44.31 -3.16
N ALA A 47 -25.52 -43.83 -2.64
CA ALA A 47 -24.26 -44.55 -2.65
C ALA A 47 -23.79 -44.71 -1.20
N HIS A 48 -23.35 -45.91 -0.85
CA HIS A 48 -22.80 -46.20 0.48
C HIS A 48 -21.46 -46.91 0.34
N TYR A 49 -20.44 -46.41 1.04
CA TYR A 49 -19.15 -47.07 1.15
C TYR A 49 -19.19 -48.19 2.19
N ASN A 50 -18.86 -49.40 1.79
CA ASN A 50 -18.72 -50.54 2.69
C ASN A 50 -17.25 -50.65 3.12
N GLU A 51 -16.97 -50.42 4.41
CA GLU A 51 -15.59 -50.44 4.93
C GLU A 51 -14.95 -51.84 4.90
N GLU A 52 -15.73 -52.91 5.07
CA GLU A 52 -15.22 -54.28 5.09
C GLU A 52 -14.80 -54.75 3.69
N LEU A 53 -15.60 -54.41 2.68
CA LEU A 53 -15.32 -54.73 1.29
C LEU A 53 -14.36 -53.71 0.63
N GLY A 54 -14.34 -52.48 1.14
CA GLY A 54 -13.61 -51.35 0.57
C GLY A 54 -14.18 -50.88 -0.77
N GLU A 55 -15.49 -51.06 -0.98
CA GLU A 55 -16.19 -50.77 -2.24
C GLU A 55 -17.39 -49.86 -1.99
N ILE A 56 -17.82 -49.13 -3.02
CA ILE A 56 -19.02 -48.30 -2.95
C ILE A 56 -20.16 -49.02 -3.64
N GLU A 57 -21.25 -49.21 -2.90
CA GLU A 57 -22.47 -49.85 -3.37
C GLU A 57 -23.50 -48.78 -3.74
N LEU A 58 -24.26 -49.02 -4.81
CA LEU A 58 -25.32 -48.13 -5.28
C LEU A 58 -26.67 -48.78 -5.02
N PHE A 59 -27.57 -48.05 -4.39
CA PHE A 59 -28.93 -48.47 -4.12
C PHE A 59 -29.90 -47.51 -4.80
N GLN A 60 -30.89 -48.07 -5.50
CA GLN A 60 -32.02 -47.30 -6.02
C GLN A 60 -33.20 -47.51 -5.09
N PHE A 61 -33.71 -46.44 -4.49
CA PHE A 61 -34.91 -46.50 -3.67
C PHE A 61 -36.16 -46.52 -4.56
N LYS A 62 -37.06 -47.44 -4.24
CA LYS A 62 -38.36 -47.59 -4.91
C LYS A 62 -39.47 -47.74 -3.88
N THR A 63 -40.61 -47.10 -4.16
CA THR A 63 -41.82 -47.21 -3.33
C THR A 63 -42.60 -48.47 -3.68
N VAL A 64 -43.04 -49.19 -2.67
CA VAL A 64 -43.76 -50.46 -2.84
C VAL A 64 -45.24 -50.17 -3.06
N VAL A 65 -45.75 -50.55 -4.23
CA VAL A 65 -47.13 -50.26 -4.67
C VAL A 65 -47.85 -51.54 -5.13
N GLU A 66 -49.18 -51.49 -5.19
CA GLU A 66 -50.00 -52.59 -5.72
C GLU A 66 -50.00 -52.61 -7.26
N GLU A 67 -50.10 -51.44 -7.90
CA GLU A 67 -50.05 -51.27 -9.35
C GLU A 67 -48.98 -50.23 -9.72
N ILE A 68 -48.17 -50.50 -10.75
CA ILE A 68 -47.11 -49.58 -11.20
C ILE A 68 -47.74 -48.43 -11.99
N GLY A 69 -47.54 -47.20 -11.52
CA GLY A 69 -47.69 -45.96 -12.28
C GLY A 69 -46.38 -45.52 -12.94
N ASP A 70 -45.25 -45.61 -12.24
CA ASP A 70 -43.91 -45.25 -12.74
C ASP A 70 -42.85 -46.31 -12.42
N ASP A 71 -42.39 -47.03 -13.44
CA ASP A 71 -41.38 -48.09 -13.31
C ASP A 71 -40.01 -47.58 -12.79
N ALA A 72 -39.74 -46.27 -12.90
CA ALA A 72 -38.51 -45.68 -12.40
C ALA A 72 -38.49 -45.54 -10.87
N THR A 73 -39.64 -45.29 -10.24
CA THR A 73 -39.75 -44.95 -8.81
C THR A 73 -40.51 -45.99 -8.00
N GLU A 74 -41.20 -46.94 -8.64
CA GLU A 74 -42.09 -47.88 -7.98
C GLU A 74 -41.69 -49.35 -8.22
N ILE A 75 -42.09 -50.22 -7.28
CA ILE A 75 -41.93 -51.68 -7.36
C ILE A 75 -43.19 -52.38 -6.85
N ILE A 76 -43.60 -53.45 -7.54
CA ILE A 76 -44.76 -54.26 -7.14
C ILE A 76 -44.43 -55.04 -5.87
N LEU A 77 -45.38 -55.10 -4.93
CA LEU A 77 -45.27 -55.84 -3.67
C LEU A 77 -44.74 -57.27 -3.82
N GLU A 78 -45.19 -58.02 -4.84
CA GLU A 78 -44.72 -59.39 -5.09
C GLU A 78 -43.22 -59.45 -5.40
N LYS A 79 -42.69 -58.51 -6.20
CA LYS A 79 -41.26 -58.42 -6.50
C LYS A 79 -40.46 -57.89 -5.30
N ALA A 80 -41.04 -56.97 -4.55
CA ALA A 80 -40.42 -56.46 -3.33
C ALA A 80 -40.23 -57.57 -2.29
N LYS A 81 -41.26 -58.40 -2.07
CA LYS A 81 -41.23 -59.56 -1.16
C LYS A 81 -40.23 -60.66 -1.56
N GLN A 82 -39.83 -60.73 -2.83
CA GLN A 82 -38.77 -61.65 -3.27
C GLN A 82 -37.37 -61.17 -2.89
N LEU A 83 -37.20 -59.86 -2.74
CA LEU A 83 -35.93 -59.24 -2.37
C LEU A 83 -35.82 -59.11 -0.84
N ASP A 84 -36.91 -58.71 -0.18
CA ASP A 84 -37.03 -58.61 1.27
C ASP A 84 -38.43 -59.09 1.75
N PRO A 85 -38.52 -60.21 2.47
CA PRO A 85 -39.79 -60.76 2.95
C PRO A 85 -40.55 -59.87 3.95
N GLU A 86 -39.90 -58.91 4.61
CA GLU A 86 -40.51 -58.07 5.65
C GLU A 86 -41.20 -56.80 5.11
N VAL A 87 -41.09 -56.55 3.79
CA VAL A 87 -41.60 -55.33 3.15
C VAL A 87 -43.13 -55.27 3.06
N SER A 88 -43.68 -54.10 3.41
CA SER A 88 -45.10 -53.76 3.34
C SER A 88 -45.44 -52.76 2.23
N LEU A 89 -46.72 -52.63 1.91
CA LEU A 89 -47.20 -51.61 0.96
C LEU A 89 -46.94 -50.21 1.50
N GLY A 90 -46.39 -49.34 0.66
CA GLY A 90 -46.01 -47.97 1.01
C GLY A 90 -44.59 -47.80 1.54
N ASP A 91 -43.84 -48.88 1.77
CA ASP A 91 -42.45 -48.79 2.20
C ASP A 91 -41.52 -48.36 1.05
N SER A 92 -40.43 -47.66 1.39
CA SER A 92 -39.35 -47.35 0.46
C SER A 92 -38.22 -48.37 0.65
N MET A 93 -37.92 -49.13 -0.41
CA MET A 93 -36.92 -50.20 -0.38
C MET A 93 -35.77 -49.88 -1.34
N GLY A 94 -34.54 -50.02 -0.84
CA GLY A 94 -33.31 -49.87 -1.63
C GLY A 94 -32.98 -51.13 -2.42
N VAL A 95 -33.07 -51.07 -3.75
CA VAL A 95 -32.65 -52.15 -4.66
C VAL A 95 -31.20 -51.92 -5.09
N LYS A 96 -30.32 -52.89 -4.81
CA LYS A 96 -28.91 -52.82 -5.22
C LYS A 96 -28.79 -52.79 -6.75
N LEU A 97 -28.12 -51.77 -7.27
CA LEU A 97 -27.83 -51.65 -8.70
C LEU A 97 -26.60 -52.48 -9.08
N ASP A 98 -26.63 -53.11 -10.26
CA ASP A 98 -25.46 -53.82 -10.78
C ASP A 98 -24.35 -52.82 -11.16
N THR A 99 -23.26 -52.86 -10.40
CA THR A 99 -22.10 -51.99 -10.55
C THR A 99 -21.05 -52.56 -11.52
N SER A 100 -21.24 -53.75 -12.09
CA SER A 100 -20.27 -54.41 -12.98
C SER A 100 -19.89 -53.56 -14.21
N GLN A 101 -20.89 -52.96 -14.88
CA GLN A 101 -20.69 -52.00 -15.97
C GLN A 101 -20.39 -50.58 -15.49
N PHE A 102 -20.50 -50.33 -14.19
CA PHE A 102 -20.27 -49.05 -13.56
C PHE A 102 -18.85 -48.93 -13.00
N GLY A 103 -18.15 -50.05 -12.74
CA GLY A 103 -16.85 -50.09 -12.07
C GLY A 103 -15.78 -49.20 -12.71
N ARG A 104 -15.69 -49.15 -14.04
CA ARG A 104 -14.71 -48.27 -14.73
C ARG A 104 -15.04 -46.78 -14.56
N ILE A 105 -16.32 -46.42 -14.66
CA ILE A 105 -16.81 -45.04 -14.49
C ILE A 105 -16.67 -44.63 -13.03
N ALA A 106 -16.98 -45.54 -12.10
CA ALA A 106 -16.83 -45.35 -10.68
C ALA A 106 -15.37 -45.13 -10.29
N ALA A 107 -14.44 -45.94 -10.80
CA ALA A 107 -13.01 -45.79 -10.56
C ALA A 107 -12.47 -44.44 -11.07
N GLN A 108 -12.88 -44.02 -12.28
CA GLN A 108 -12.46 -42.73 -12.84
C GLN A 108 -13.05 -41.54 -12.05
N THR A 109 -14.32 -41.64 -11.66
CA THR A 109 -15.01 -40.63 -10.85
C THR A 109 -14.36 -40.54 -9.48
N ALA A 110 -14.12 -41.67 -8.82
CA ALA A 110 -13.45 -41.75 -7.53
C ALA A 110 -12.06 -41.13 -7.59
N LYS A 111 -11.26 -41.47 -8.61
CA LYS A 111 -9.94 -40.86 -8.83
C LYS A 111 -10.04 -39.33 -8.93
N GLN A 112 -11.00 -38.80 -9.69
CA GLN A 112 -11.16 -37.36 -9.87
C GLN A 112 -11.55 -36.66 -8.56
N VAL A 113 -12.48 -37.26 -7.81
CA VAL A 113 -12.95 -36.73 -6.51
C VAL A 113 -11.84 -36.74 -5.48
N ILE A 114 -11.07 -37.83 -5.41
CA ILE A 114 -9.92 -37.94 -4.50
C ILE A 114 -8.89 -36.87 -4.85
N ILE A 115 -8.51 -36.72 -6.13
CA ILE A 115 -7.58 -35.67 -6.57
C ILE A 115 -8.11 -34.27 -6.20
N GLN A 116 -9.40 -34.03 -6.37
CA GLN A 116 -10.01 -32.75 -6.03
C GLN A 116 -9.98 -32.48 -4.53
N LYS A 117 -10.39 -33.45 -3.70
CA LYS A 117 -10.36 -33.32 -2.23
C LYS A 117 -8.95 -33.16 -1.69
N VAL A 118 -7.96 -33.85 -2.28
CA VAL A 118 -6.55 -33.64 -1.97
C VAL A 118 -6.12 -32.21 -2.27
N ARG A 119 -6.49 -31.68 -3.43
CA ARG A 119 -6.18 -30.27 -3.78
C ARG A 119 -6.87 -29.28 -2.85
N ASP A 120 -8.11 -29.54 -2.45
CA ASP A 120 -8.85 -28.66 -1.55
C ASP A 120 -8.22 -28.63 -0.14
N ALA A 121 -7.83 -29.79 0.38
CA ALA A 121 -7.08 -29.86 1.64
C ALA A 121 -5.72 -29.14 1.55
N GLU A 122 -4.97 -29.33 0.45
CA GLU A 122 -3.71 -28.62 0.22
C GLU A 122 -3.93 -27.09 0.17
N ARG A 123 -5.00 -26.63 -0.47
CA ARG A 123 -5.36 -25.21 -0.54
C ARG A 123 -5.67 -24.63 0.84
N ASP A 124 -6.39 -25.36 1.69
CA ASP A 124 -6.73 -24.91 3.04
C ASP A 124 -5.49 -24.83 3.94
N VAL A 125 -4.57 -25.79 3.83
CA VAL A 125 -3.28 -25.75 4.53
C VAL A 125 -2.48 -24.51 4.11
N ILE A 126 -2.38 -24.25 2.80
CA ILE A 126 -1.67 -23.06 2.27
C ILE A 126 -2.35 -21.78 2.75
N TYR A 127 -3.68 -21.71 2.71
CA TYR A 127 -4.42 -20.55 3.21
C TYR A 127 -4.09 -20.25 4.67
N ASN A 128 -4.19 -21.26 5.54
CA ASN A 128 -3.93 -21.10 6.97
C ASN A 128 -2.49 -20.69 7.25
N GLU A 129 -1.51 -21.28 6.55
CA GLU A 129 -0.09 -20.93 6.68
C GLU A 129 0.15 -19.44 6.35
N PHE A 130 -0.32 -18.98 5.19
CA PHE A 130 -0.08 -17.60 4.74
C PHE A 130 -0.97 -16.57 5.43
N ASN A 131 -2.15 -16.96 5.90
CA ASN A 131 -3.03 -16.06 6.64
C ASN A 131 -2.42 -15.63 7.99
N ILE A 132 -1.67 -16.51 8.65
CA ILE A 132 -0.93 -16.19 9.88
C ILE A 132 0.26 -15.27 9.58
N ARG A 133 0.90 -15.45 8.42
CA ARG A 133 2.08 -14.69 7.98
C ARG A 133 1.75 -13.35 7.31
N LYS A 134 0.48 -12.91 7.33
CA LYS A 134 0.08 -11.61 6.79
C LYS A 134 0.91 -10.51 7.44
N GLY A 135 1.46 -9.62 6.62
CA GLY A 135 2.34 -8.55 7.07
C GLY A 135 3.83 -8.87 7.13
N GLU A 136 4.25 -10.04 6.67
CA GLU A 136 5.66 -10.40 6.53
C GLU A 136 6.20 -10.14 5.12
N LEU A 137 7.53 -10.09 5.00
CA LEU A 137 8.21 -10.15 3.71
C LEU A 137 8.24 -11.58 3.20
N VAL A 138 7.87 -11.74 1.93
CA VAL A 138 7.90 -13.02 1.25
C VAL A 138 8.75 -12.87 -0.01
N SER A 139 9.74 -13.75 -0.14
CA SER A 139 10.59 -13.84 -1.31
C SER A 139 10.08 -14.93 -2.24
N GLY A 140 10.09 -14.67 -3.53
CA GLY A 140 9.73 -15.63 -4.56
C GLY A 140 10.35 -15.30 -5.89
N GLU A 141 10.06 -16.13 -6.90
CA GLU A 141 10.59 -16.01 -8.24
C GLU A 141 9.48 -15.61 -9.22
N CYS A 142 9.72 -14.63 -10.07
CA CYS A 142 8.78 -14.26 -11.12
C CYS A 142 8.60 -15.44 -12.09
N ARG A 143 7.45 -16.12 -12.03
CA ARG A 143 7.15 -17.22 -12.95
C ARG A 143 6.77 -16.69 -14.32
N ARG A 144 5.88 -15.69 -14.36
CA ARG A 144 5.44 -15.04 -15.59
C ARG A 144 4.81 -13.67 -15.31
N VAL A 145 4.81 -12.83 -16.33
CA VAL A 145 4.15 -11.52 -16.33
C VAL A 145 2.88 -11.64 -17.18
N GLU A 146 1.72 -11.38 -16.58
CA GLU A 146 0.43 -11.35 -17.26
C GLU A 146 -0.06 -9.92 -17.41
N TYR A 147 -1.14 -9.72 -18.18
CA TYR A 147 -1.76 -8.41 -18.29
C TYR A 147 -2.41 -8.02 -16.96
N GLY A 148 -1.80 -7.07 -16.24
CA GLY A 148 -2.33 -6.50 -15.00
C GLY A 148 -1.79 -7.11 -13.70
N CYS A 149 -0.95 -8.16 -13.76
CA CYS A 149 -0.26 -8.70 -12.59
C CYS A 149 1.00 -9.49 -12.97
N VAL A 150 1.90 -9.64 -11.99
CA VAL A 150 3.03 -10.56 -12.05
C VAL A 150 2.70 -11.77 -11.17
N VAL A 151 2.92 -12.98 -11.70
CA VAL A 151 2.75 -14.22 -10.94
C VAL A 151 4.11 -14.60 -10.35
N VAL A 152 4.16 -14.69 -9.03
CA VAL A 152 5.36 -14.96 -8.25
C VAL A 152 5.25 -16.35 -7.63
N ASP A 153 6.21 -17.21 -7.92
CA ASP A 153 6.33 -18.54 -7.34
C ASP A 153 6.97 -18.46 -5.95
N LEU A 154 6.24 -18.92 -4.94
CA LEU A 154 6.71 -19.02 -3.56
C LEU A 154 7.23 -20.43 -3.20
N GLY A 155 7.38 -21.30 -4.20
CA GLY A 155 7.78 -22.71 -4.06
C GLY A 155 6.62 -23.64 -3.73
N LYS A 156 5.79 -23.28 -2.74
CA LYS A 156 4.58 -24.05 -2.37
C LYS A 156 3.34 -23.67 -3.18
N THR A 157 3.25 -22.40 -3.57
CA THR A 157 2.07 -21.82 -4.21
C THR A 157 2.45 -20.56 -4.97
N ASP A 158 1.51 -20.06 -5.76
CA ASP A 158 1.69 -18.85 -6.55
C ASP A 158 1.04 -17.66 -5.83
N ALA A 159 1.80 -16.57 -5.72
CA ALA A 159 1.30 -15.28 -5.32
C ALA A 159 1.14 -14.37 -6.54
N ILE A 160 0.32 -13.34 -6.39
CA ILE A 160 0.16 -12.31 -7.41
C ILE A 160 0.67 -10.97 -6.87
N LEU A 161 1.35 -10.24 -7.74
CA LEU A 161 1.73 -8.84 -7.53
C LEU A 161 0.96 -7.99 -8.55
N PRO A 162 -0.20 -7.41 -8.17
CA PRO A 162 -1.02 -6.60 -9.07
C PRO A 162 -0.28 -5.34 -9.54
N THR A 163 -0.57 -4.83 -10.74
CA THR A 163 0.09 -3.60 -11.26
C THR A 163 -0.06 -2.40 -10.34
N ARG A 164 -1.20 -2.24 -9.65
CA ARG A 164 -1.41 -1.16 -8.67
C ARG A 164 -0.48 -1.24 -7.44
N GLU A 165 -0.01 -2.45 -7.15
CA GLU A 165 0.88 -2.75 -6.03
C GLU A 165 2.35 -2.88 -6.47
N GLN A 166 2.66 -2.59 -7.75
CA GLN A 166 4.01 -2.56 -8.27
C GLN A 166 4.57 -1.15 -8.20
N ILE A 167 5.89 -1.04 -7.97
CA ILE A 167 6.56 0.25 -8.03
C ILE A 167 6.50 0.77 -9.47
N PRO A 168 6.03 2.01 -9.72
CA PRO A 168 5.96 2.56 -11.07
C PRO A 168 7.31 2.54 -11.77
N GLY A 169 7.36 1.95 -12.97
CA GLY A 169 8.59 1.83 -13.77
C GLY A 169 9.42 0.58 -13.49
N GLU A 170 9.06 -0.23 -12.48
CA GLU A 170 9.69 -1.52 -12.25
C GLU A 170 9.30 -2.51 -13.35
N GLN A 171 10.29 -3.21 -13.91
CA GLN A 171 10.08 -4.24 -14.91
C GLN A 171 10.53 -5.58 -14.34
N PHE A 172 9.65 -6.57 -14.45
CA PHE A 172 9.94 -7.94 -14.03
C PHE A 172 10.12 -8.82 -15.26
N ARG A 173 11.12 -9.70 -15.20
CA ARG A 173 11.35 -10.76 -16.17
C ARG A 173 11.12 -12.11 -15.51
N PRO A 174 10.71 -13.14 -16.28
CA PRO A 174 10.70 -14.50 -15.77
C PRO A 174 12.06 -14.84 -15.12
N HIS A 175 12.01 -15.53 -13.99
CA HIS A 175 13.13 -15.91 -13.14
C HIS A 175 13.76 -14.80 -12.29
N ASP A 176 13.26 -13.55 -12.35
CA ASP A 176 13.69 -12.51 -11.42
C ASP A 176 13.24 -12.84 -10.00
N ARG A 177 14.13 -12.64 -9.02
CA ARG A 177 13.74 -12.70 -7.62
C ARG A 177 12.98 -11.44 -7.23
N ILE A 178 11.84 -11.64 -6.58
CA ILE A 178 10.95 -10.58 -6.12
C ILE A 178 10.77 -10.76 -4.61
N LEU A 179 11.14 -9.74 -3.86
CA LEU A 179 10.75 -9.60 -2.46
C LEU A 179 9.49 -8.75 -2.39
N GLY A 180 8.43 -9.23 -1.75
CA GLY A 180 7.17 -8.52 -1.65
C GLY A 180 6.62 -8.55 -0.23
N TYR A 181 5.87 -7.52 0.14
CA TYR A 181 5.12 -7.49 1.38
C TYR A 181 3.80 -8.25 1.20
N LEU A 182 3.51 -9.21 2.08
CA LEU A 182 2.26 -9.95 2.05
C LEU A 182 1.11 -9.10 2.59
N ILE A 183 0.40 -8.40 1.68
CA ILE A 183 -0.66 -7.48 2.06
C ILE A 183 -1.99 -8.19 2.36
N ASP A 184 -2.32 -9.25 1.61
CA ASP A 184 -3.58 -9.97 1.81
C ASP A 184 -3.52 -11.42 1.31
N VAL A 185 -4.39 -12.24 1.89
CA VAL A 185 -4.63 -13.64 1.54
C VAL A 185 -6.13 -13.85 1.54
N GLN A 186 -6.67 -14.13 0.36
CA GLN A 186 -8.11 -14.28 0.13
C GLN A 186 -8.44 -15.73 -0.20
N GLN A 187 -9.43 -16.32 0.45
CA GLN A 187 -9.92 -17.64 0.08
C GLN A 187 -10.86 -17.49 -1.12
N THR A 188 -10.54 -18.16 -2.23
CA THR A 188 -11.39 -18.18 -3.42
C THR A 188 -11.77 -19.62 -3.77
N PRO A 189 -12.84 -19.86 -4.55
CA PRO A 189 -13.20 -21.22 -4.99
C PRO A 189 -12.10 -21.92 -5.81
N ARG A 190 -11.12 -21.17 -6.33
CA ARG A 190 -9.98 -21.71 -7.08
C ARG A 190 -8.74 -21.97 -6.21
N GLY A 191 -8.79 -21.63 -4.92
CA GLY A 191 -7.69 -21.72 -3.96
C GLY A 191 -7.38 -20.38 -3.29
N PRO A 192 -6.44 -20.37 -2.34
CA PRO A 192 -5.97 -19.14 -1.72
C PRO A 192 -5.31 -18.25 -2.76
N LYS A 193 -5.71 -16.99 -2.77
CA LYS A 193 -5.11 -15.93 -3.57
C LYS A 193 -4.24 -15.09 -2.66
N ILE A 194 -2.94 -15.25 -2.79
CA ILE A 194 -1.93 -14.52 -2.04
C ILE A 194 -1.58 -13.25 -2.83
N VAL A 195 -1.74 -12.10 -2.20
CA VAL A 195 -1.49 -10.79 -2.83
C VAL A 195 -0.27 -10.16 -2.18
N LEU A 196 0.73 -9.87 -3.00
CA LEU A 196 1.93 -9.15 -2.61
C LEU A 196 1.79 -7.66 -2.97
N SER A 197 2.52 -6.83 -2.23
CA SER A 197 2.69 -5.42 -2.53
C SER A 197 4.15 -5.00 -2.45
N ARG A 198 4.55 -4.13 -3.40
CA ARG A 198 5.83 -3.44 -3.39
C ARG A 198 5.66 -1.92 -3.22
N THR A 199 4.44 -1.40 -3.07
CA THR A 199 4.12 0.03 -2.95
C THR A 199 3.82 0.48 -1.52
N CYS A 200 3.36 -0.42 -0.65
CA CYS A 200 3.01 -0.09 0.73
C CYS A 200 4.21 0.45 1.55
N PRO A 201 3.98 1.38 2.51
CA PRO A 201 5.02 1.81 3.47
C PRO A 201 5.51 0.68 4.37
N GLU A 202 4.68 -0.32 4.67
CA GLU A 202 5.01 -1.46 5.53
C GLU A 202 6.13 -2.32 4.94
N LEU A 203 6.24 -2.40 3.61
CA LEU A 203 7.40 -3.01 2.93
C LEU A 203 8.71 -2.38 3.41
N LEU A 204 8.76 -1.04 3.45
CA LEU A 204 9.95 -0.29 3.86
C LEU A 204 10.31 -0.61 5.32
N ILE A 205 9.31 -0.61 6.20
CA ILE A 205 9.49 -0.94 7.63
C ILE A 205 10.07 -2.34 7.79
N GLN A 206 9.51 -3.33 7.09
CA GLN A 206 9.99 -4.71 7.19
C GLN A 206 11.38 -4.89 6.56
N LEU A 207 11.72 -4.16 5.50
CA LEU A 207 13.07 -4.18 4.92
C LEU A 207 14.10 -3.66 5.91
N PHE A 208 13.81 -2.55 6.59
CA PHE A 208 14.67 -2.05 7.66
C PHE A 208 14.75 -3.01 8.84
N LYS A 209 13.65 -3.67 9.21
CA LYS A 209 13.66 -4.70 10.25
C LYS A 209 14.57 -5.88 9.89
N GLN A 210 14.63 -6.27 8.61
CA GLN A 210 15.52 -7.33 8.15
C GLN A 210 16.99 -6.88 8.06
N GLU A 211 17.23 -5.63 7.65
CA GLU A 211 18.57 -5.08 7.41
C GLU A 211 19.27 -4.57 8.68
N VAL A 212 18.51 -4.06 9.67
CA VAL A 212 19.01 -3.39 10.87
C VAL A 212 18.71 -4.24 12.12
N PRO A 213 19.72 -4.89 12.74
CA PRO A 213 19.54 -5.73 13.93
C PRO A 213 18.84 -5.00 15.08
N GLU A 214 19.21 -3.75 15.32
CA GLU A 214 18.67 -2.92 16.39
C GLU A 214 17.16 -2.67 16.22
N VAL A 215 16.66 -2.64 14.97
CA VAL A 215 15.23 -2.56 14.65
C VAL A 215 14.53 -3.90 14.85
N ASN A 216 15.20 -5.00 14.52
CA ASN A 216 14.65 -6.35 14.74
C ASN A 216 14.51 -6.69 16.23
N GLU A 217 15.48 -6.27 17.04
CA GLU A 217 15.50 -6.47 18.49
C GLU A 217 14.57 -5.50 19.24
N GLY A 218 14.08 -4.45 18.56
CA GLY A 218 13.17 -3.46 19.12
C GLY A 218 13.84 -2.35 19.93
N ILE A 219 15.18 -2.25 19.89
CA ILE A 219 15.96 -1.16 20.47
C ILE A 219 15.68 0.14 19.71
N VAL A 220 15.67 0.07 18.38
CA VAL A 220 15.26 1.16 17.50
C VAL A 220 13.87 0.88 16.94
N GLN A 221 12.94 1.81 17.12
CA GLN A 221 11.57 1.69 16.66
C GLN A 221 11.31 2.65 15.51
N ILE A 222 10.73 2.14 14.43
CA ILE A 222 10.21 2.97 13.34
C ILE A 222 8.79 3.40 13.72
N LYS A 223 8.62 4.66 14.11
CA LYS A 223 7.33 5.22 14.57
C LYS A 223 6.37 5.53 13.42
N SER A 224 6.92 5.99 12.31
CA SER A 224 6.14 6.40 11.15
C SER A 224 6.95 6.23 9.87
N ALA A 225 6.27 5.95 8.76
CA ALA A 225 6.85 5.85 7.44
C ALA A 225 5.93 6.51 6.41
N ALA A 226 6.49 7.40 5.61
CA ALA A 226 5.81 8.05 4.48
C ALA A 226 6.53 7.70 3.19
N ARG A 227 5.79 7.29 2.16
CA ARG A 227 6.40 6.74 0.95
C ARG A 227 5.71 7.21 -0.32
N GLU A 228 6.51 7.65 -1.29
CA GLU A 228 6.14 7.76 -2.69
C GLU A 228 6.93 6.70 -3.49
N PRO A 229 6.30 5.54 -3.80
CA PRO A 229 7.00 4.36 -4.30
C PRO A 229 7.85 4.63 -5.55
N GLY A 230 9.09 4.17 -5.52
CA GLY A 230 10.06 4.30 -6.63
C GLY A 230 10.68 5.70 -6.76
N MET A 231 10.34 6.64 -5.88
CA MET A 231 10.89 7.99 -5.90
C MET A 231 11.59 8.33 -4.59
N ARG A 232 10.81 8.51 -3.52
CA ARG A 232 11.34 8.96 -2.23
C ARG A 232 10.46 8.48 -1.07
N ALA A 233 11.09 8.15 0.04
CA ALA A 233 10.44 7.85 1.30
C ALA A 233 11.11 8.59 2.46
N LYS A 234 10.35 8.75 3.55
CA LYS A 234 10.85 9.21 4.84
C LYS A 234 10.44 8.21 5.92
N ILE A 235 11.35 7.91 6.85
CA ILE A 235 11.03 7.15 8.05
C ILE A 235 11.44 7.93 9.29
N ALA A 236 10.60 7.85 10.33
CA ALA A 236 10.84 8.45 11.63
C ALA A 236 11.24 7.35 12.62
N VAL A 237 12.40 7.50 13.25
CA VAL A 237 12.99 6.49 14.14
C VAL A 237 13.25 7.05 15.53
N GLU A 238 13.01 6.24 16.55
CA GLU A 238 13.32 6.52 17.96
C GLU A 238 14.12 5.34 18.52
N SER A 239 15.03 5.60 19.46
CA SER A 239 15.69 4.55 20.24
C SER A 239 15.08 4.47 21.64
N THR A 240 14.82 3.25 22.12
CA THR A 240 14.48 3.01 23.53
C THR A 240 15.71 3.09 24.44
N ASP A 241 16.90 2.93 23.87
CA ASP A 241 18.18 3.00 24.58
C ASP A 241 18.85 4.35 24.29
N PRO A 242 19.13 5.18 25.33
CA PRO A 242 19.77 6.48 25.16
C PRO A 242 21.22 6.39 24.64
N ASP A 243 21.89 5.24 24.78
CA ASP A 243 23.26 5.04 24.30
C ASP A 243 23.31 4.68 22.80
N VAL A 244 22.15 4.45 22.16
CA VAL A 244 22.04 4.07 20.76
C VAL A 244 21.43 5.22 19.94
N ASP A 245 22.18 5.72 18.95
CA ASP A 245 21.67 6.67 17.96
C ASP A 245 20.77 5.94 16.94
N PRO A 246 19.45 6.21 16.90
CA PRO A 246 18.54 5.50 16.01
C PRO A 246 18.78 5.83 14.53
N VAL A 247 19.24 7.04 14.20
CA VAL A 247 19.52 7.42 12.81
C VAL A 247 20.80 6.73 12.34
N GLY A 248 21.87 6.82 13.14
CA GLY A 248 23.14 6.15 12.87
C GLY A 248 23.01 4.63 12.72
N ALA A 249 22.20 3.99 13.56
CA ALA A 249 21.92 2.56 13.49
C ALA A 249 21.27 2.16 12.15
N CYS A 250 20.26 2.90 11.68
CA CYS A 250 19.59 2.61 10.41
C CYS A 250 20.43 2.97 9.18
N VAL A 251 21.30 4.00 9.27
CA VAL A 251 22.19 4.39 8.17
C VAL A 251 23.34 3.37 8.02
N GLY A 252 23.94 2.96 9.13
CA GLY A 252 25.11 2.09 9.14
C GLY A 252 26.39 2.79 8.66
N VAL A 253 27.50 2.06 8.60
CA VAL A 253 28.81 2.61 8.22
C VAL A 253 28.75 3.17 6.79
N LYS A 254 28.93 4.50 6.66
CA LYS A 254 28.83 5.22 5.38
C LYS A 254 27.51 4.99 4.62
N GLY A 255 26.41 4.70 5.33
CA GLY A 255 25.12 4.47 4.70
C GLY A 255 24.92 3.07 4.13
N SER A 256 25.79 2.09 4.45
CA SER A 256 25.72 0.76 3.84
C SER A 256 24.36 0.08 4.01
N ARG A 257 23.74 0.16 5.19
CA ARG A 257 22.45 -0.48 5.49
C ARG A 257 21.31 0.16 4.70
N VAL A 258 21.21 1.49 4.77
CA VAL A 258 20.18 2.20 3.98
C VAL A 258 20.37 2.01 2.48
N GLN A 259 21.60 1.95 1.97
CA GLN A 259 21.84 1.70 0.54
C GLN A 259 21.38 0.31 0.09
N ASN A 260 21.48 -0.72 0.93
CA ASN A 260 20.94 -2.04 0.61
C ASN A 260 19.41 -2.00 0.44
N VAL A 261 18.71 -1.29 1.32
CA VAL A 261 17.26 -1.08 1.21
C VAL A 261 16.91 -0.25 -0.03
N VAL A 262 17.66 0.82 -0.33
CA VAL A 262 17.51 1.62 -1.55
C VAL A 262 17.67 0.75 -2.80
N GLN A 263 18.64 -0.15 -2.82
CA GLN A 263 18.90 -1.05 -3.94
C GLN A 263 17.75 -2.05 -4.15
N GLU A 264 17.20 -2.60 -3.08
CA GLU A 264 16.02 -3.48 -3.12
C GLU A 264 14.79 -2.76 -3.68
N LEU A 265 14.65 -1.47 -3.39
CA LEU A 265 13.59 -0.59 -3.91
C LEU A 265 13.95 0.11 -5.23
N ARG A 266 14.94 -0.40 -5.97
CA ARG A 266 15.35 0.09 -7.30
C ARG A 266 15.73 1.58 -7.36
N GLY A 267 16.38 2.08 -6.31
CA GLY A 267 16.90 3.45 -6.28
C GLY A 267 15.95 4.48 -5.66
N GLU A 268 14.88 4.03 -4.99
CA GLU A 268 14.04 4.90 -4.17
C GLU A 268 14.87 5.60 -3.09
N LYS A 269 14.86 6.94 -3.03
CA LYS A 269 15.64 7.70 -2.05
C LYS A 269 14.99 7.65 -0.67
N ILE A 270 15.73 7.29 0.37
CA ILE A 270 15.18 7.16 1.73
C ILE A 270 15.85 8.20 2.62
N ASP A 271 15.04 9.06 3.24
CA ASP A 271 15.49 9.91 4.35
C ASP A 271 15.10 9.29 5.68
N ILE A 272 16.03 9.28 6.62
CA ILE A 272 15.83 8.76 7.99
C ILE A 272 15.91 9.96 8.92
N VAL A 273 14.87 10.21 9.69
CA VAL A 273 14.78 11.36 10.59
C VAL A 273 14.52 10.90 12.03
N PRO A 274 15.07 11.60 13.04
CA PRO A 274 14.76 11.30 14.42
C PRO A 274 13.31 11.71 14.72
N TRP A 275 12.57 10.80 15.35
CA TRP A 275 11.27 11.07 15.93
C TRP A 275 11.44 11.84 17.24
N ASP A 276 10.50 12.72 17.57
CA ASP A 276 10.46 13.49 18.81
C ASP A 276 9.00 13.56 19.30
N GLU A 277 8.81 13.56 20.62
CA GLU A 277 7.49 13.72 21.24
C GLU A 277 6.95 15.14 21.01
N ASP A 278 7.83 16.14 20.93
CA ASP A 278 7.47 17.52 20.60
C ASP A 278 7.19 17.61 19.09
N GLU A 279 5.92 17.86 18.74
CA GLU A 279 5.46 17.92 17.35
C GLU A 279 6.19 18.98 16.53
N THR A 280 6.55 20.11 17.13
CA THR A 280 7.28 21.18 16.45
C THR A 280 8.68 20.73 16.07
N ARG A 281 9.39 20.08 17.00
CA ARG A 281 10.70 19.49 16.73
C ARG A 281 10.62 18.36 15.70
N PHE A 282 9.61 17.49 15.83
CA PHE A 282 9.44 16.38 14.90
C PHE A 282 9.16 16.88 13.47
N VAL A 283 8.35 17.94 13.30
CA VAL A 283 8.11 18.56 12.00
C VAL A 283 9.37 19.20 11.42
N CYS A 284 10.18 19.88 12.25
CA CYS A 284 11.49 20.40 11.83
C CYS A 284 12.40 19.27 11.33
N ASN A 285 12.46 18.14 12.06
CA ASN A 285 13.23 16.96 11.68
C ASN A 285 12.70 16.36 10.37
N ALA A 286 11.39 16.25 10.20
CA ALA A 286 10.75 15.67 9.01
C ALA A 286 11.02 16.46 7.73
N LEU A 287 11.24 17.77 7.83
CA LEU A 287 11.59 18.64 6.70
C LEU A 287 13.06 18.59 6.29
N ALA A 288 13.92 17.92 7.06
CA ALA A 288 15.32 17.72 6.72
C ALA A 288 15.45 17.22 5.27
N PRO A 289 16.36 17.80 4.47
CA PRO A 289 17.50 18.64 4.86
C PRO A 289 17.25 20.16 4.98
N ALA A 290 16.02 20.65 4.81
CA ALA A 290 15.76 22.09 4.88
C ALA A 290 15.75 22.60 6.33
N GLU A 291 16.46 23.70 6.60
CA GLU A 291 16.51 24.32 7.92
C GLU A 291 15.29 25.22 8.16
N VAL A 292 14.60 24.98 9.27
CA VAL A 292 13.41 25.73 9.69
C VAL A 292 13.81 26.84 10.66
N ILE A 293 13.32 28.05 10.41
CA ILE A 293 13.59 29.22 11.26
C ILE A 293 12.54 29.33 12.37
N LYS A 294 11.27 29.17 12.01
CA LYS A 294 10.14 29.34 12.92
C LYS A 294 8.98 28.46 12.50
N VAL A 295 8.29 27.90 13.49
CA VAL A 295 7.04 27.17 13.31
C VAL A 295 5.95 27.90 14.07
N ARG A 296 4.78 28.05 13.45
CA ARG A 296 3.55 28.50 14.09
C ARG A 296 2.54 27.37 13.97
N VAL A 297 2.07 26.90 15.11
CA VAL A 297 1.08 25.82 15.21
C VAL A 297 -0.31 26.43 15.26
N ASP A 298 -1.21 25.89 14.46
CA ASP A 298 -2.65 26.13 14.49
C ASP A 298 -3.33 24.81 14.87
N GLU A 299 -3.60 24.66 16.17
CA GLU A 299 -4.20 23.46 16.75
C GLU A 299 -5.65 23.25 16.27
N ASP A 300 -6.41 24.33 16.07
CA ASP A 300 -7.81 24.27 15.65
C ASP A 300 -7.96 23.64 14.26
N ASN A 301 -7.04 23.97 13.34
CA ASN A 301 -7.05 23.46 11.97
C ASN A 301 -6.11 22.27 11.74
N HIS A 302 -5.44 21.78 12.79
CA HIS A 302 -4.41 20.74 12.72
C HIS A 302 -3.38 21.02 11.61
N SER A 303 -2.88 22.26 11.59
CA SER A 303 -1.94 22.76 10.57
C SER A 303 -0.80 23.55 11.17
N MET A 304 0.34 23.56 10.49
CA MET A 304 1.52 24.30 10.89
C MET A 304 2.04 25.18 9.74
N ASP A 305 2.25 26.45 10.06
CA ASP A 305 2.94 27.40 9.19
C ASP A 305 4.44 27.36 9.51
N ILE A 306 5.22 27.00 8.50
CA ILE A 306 6.66 26.77 8.62
C ILE A 306 7.40 27.86 7.85
N VAL A 307 8.22 28.61 8.59
CA VAL A 307 9.01 29.70 8.04
C VAL A 307 10.43 29.22 7.77
N VAL A 308 10.85 29.35 6.51
CA VAL A 308 12.19 29.01 6.04
C VAL A 308 12.84 30.21 5.37
N ALA A 309 14.17 30.20 5.24
CA ALA A 309 14.87 31.19 4.44
C ALA A 309 14.42 31.10 2.97
N ASP A 310 14.42 32.24 2.25
CA ASP A 310 14.04 32.26 0.83
C ASP A 310 14.89 31.31 -0.04
N SER A 311 16.16 31.11 0.32
CA SER A 311 17.07 30.16 -0.33
C SER A 311 16.67 28.69 -0.10
N GLN A 312 16.07 28.39 1.04
CA GLN A 312 15.67 27.03 1.46
C GLN A 312 14.24 26.67 1.05
N LEU A 313 13.42 27.65 0.62
CA LEU A 313 12.02 27.43 0.24
C LEU A 313 11.85 26.32 -0.80
N SER A 314 12.69 26.33 -1.84
CA SER A 314 12.65 25.32 -2.91
C SER A 314 13.00 23.92 -2.39
N LEU A 315 13.98 23.84 -1.48
CA LEU A 315 14.41 22.57 -0.88
C LEU A 315 13.34 22.01 0.06
N ALA A 316 12.75 22.88 0.89
CA ALA A 316 11.72 22.54 1.86
C ALA A 316 10.44 22.01 1.18
N ILE A 317 10.01 22.64 0.08
CA ILE A 317 8.88 22.15 -0.73
C ILE A 317 9.29 20.86 -1.48
N GLY A 318 10.48 20.86 -2.07
CA GLY A 318 10.99 19.76 -2.89
C GLY A 318 10.37 19.70 -4.29
N LYS A 319 10.90 18.82 -5.14
CA LYS A 319 10.42 18.66 -6.53
C LYS A 319 8.93 18.27 -6.53
N ARG A 320 8.08 19.10 -7.13
CA ARG A 320 6.61 18.94 -7.15
C ARG A 320 5.95 18.86 -5.75
N GLY A 321 6.58 19.42 -4.71
CA GLY A 321 6.04 19.36 -3.35
C GLY A 321 6.27 18.02 -2.65
N GLN A 322 7.15 17.16 -3.16
CA GLN A 322 7.37 15.83 -2.60
C GLN A 322 7.86 15.87 -1.14
N ASN A 323 8.76 16.79 -0.79
CA ASN A 323 9.34 16.82 0.55
C ASN A 323 8.29 17.22 1.60
N VAL A 324 7.56 18.31 1.34
CA VAL A 324 6.47 18.76 2.22
C VAL A 324 5.35 17.74 2.33
N LYS A 325 5.01 17.04 1.23
CA LYS A 325 3.98 16.00 1.23
C LYS A 325 4.40 14.79 2.06
N LEU A 326 5.64 14.32 1.92
CA LEU A 326 6.16 13.21 2.73
C LEU A 326 6.24 13.60 4.21
N ALA A 327 6.71 14.81 4.53
CA ALA A 327 6.77 15.30 5.90
C ALA A 327 5.35 15.42 6.52
N SER A 328 4.36 15.89 5.75
CA SER A 328 2.97 15.97 6.17
C SER A 328 2.36 14.58 6.46
N ILE A 329 2.60 13.59 5.59
CA ILE A 329 2.16 12.20 5.84
C ILE A 329 2.87 11.59 7.05
N LEU A 330 4.17 11.85 7.20
CA LEU A 330 4.99 11.29 8.28
C LEU A 330 4.57 11.80 9.66
N THR A 331 4.26 13.11 9.74
CA THR A 331 3.90 13.81 10.99
C THR A 331 2.40 13.79 11.26
N GLY A 332 1.57 13.57 10.23
CA GLY A 332 0.12 13.69 10.32
C GLY A 332 -0.40 15.13 10.25
N TRP A 333 0.49 16.13 10.23
CA TRP A 333 0.13 17.55 10.22
C TRP A 333 0.05 18.12 8.81
N LYS A 334 -0.85 19.09 8.60
CA LYS A 334 -0.89 19.86 7.35
C LYS A 334 0.15 20.97 7.41
N LEU A 335 1.15 20.93 6.53
CA LEU A 335 2.28 21.87 6.58
C LEU A 335 2.16 22.92 5.44
N ASP A 336 2.11 24.22 5.78
CA ASP A 336 2.28 25.32 4.81
C ASP A 336 3.70 25.91 4.96
N ILE A 337 4.47 25.89 3.89
CA ILE A 337 5.86 26.39 3.91
C ILE A 337 5.89 27.78 3.27
N VAL A 338 6.38 28.75 4.04
CA VAL A 338 6.42 30.16 3.66
C VAL A 338 7.83 30.69 3.84
N SER A 339 8.29 31.56 2.93
CA SER A 339 9.56 32.24 3.13
C SER A 339 9.44 33.36 4.16
N GLU A 340 10.57 33.73 4.78
CA GLU A 340 10.65 34.84 5.72
C GLU A 340 10.12 36.15 5.12
N THR A 341 10.51 36.49 3.89
CA THR A 341 10.02 37.70 3.20
C THR A 341 8.50 37.70 3.03
N LYS A 342 7.94 36.56 2.62
CA LYS A 342 6.50 36.41 2.40
C LYS A 342 5.73 36.41 3.73
N MET A 343 6.32 35.88 4.80
CA MET A 343 5.74 36.00 6.14
C MET A 343 5.76 37.44 6.62
N SER A 344 6.86 38.19 6.45
CA SER A 344 6.90 39.61 6.79
C SER A 344 5.83 40.39 6.02
N GLN A 345 5.69 40.14 4.72
CA GLN A 345 4.63 40.76 3.91
C GLN A 345 3.23 40.40 4.42
N ARG A 346 2.96 39.12 4.75
CA ARG A 346 1.67 38.73 5.36
C ARG A 346 1.42 39.45 6.69
N GLN A 347 2.45 39.66 7.50
CA GLN A 347 2.34 40.40 8.76
C GLN A 347 2.01 41.87 8.51
N ASP A 348 2.69 42.51 7.56
CA ASP A 348 2.50 43.92 7.25
C ASP A 348 1.13 44.14 6.58
N ASP A 349 0.72 43.28 5.64
CA ASP A 349 -0.62 43.27 5.04
C ASP A 349 -1.71 43.12 6.11
N ALA A 350 -1.53 42.21 7.08
CA ALA A 350 -2.49 42.00 8.16
C ALA A 350 -2.57 43.20 9.10
N LYS A 351 -1.44 43.84 9.42
CA LYS A 351 -1.42 45.09 10.19
C LYS A 351 -2.11 46.22 9.43
N ASP A 352 -1.86 46.34 8.13
CA ASP A 352 -2.48 47.37 7.30
C ASP A 352 -3.99 47.18 7.15
N LEU A 353 -4.47 45.94 7.16
CA LEU A 353 -5.90 45.64 7.26
C LEU A 353 -6.46 46.09 8.63
N LEU A 354 -5.76 45.81 9.74
CA LEU A 354 -6.19 46.28 11.07
C LEU A 354 -6.24 47.81 11.16
N LYS A 355 -5.30 48.52 10.53
CA LYS A 355 -5.26 49.99 10.45
C LYS A 355 -6.46 50.60 9.72
N GLN A 356 -7.16 49.83 8.88
CA GLN A 356 -8.36 50.32 8.21
C GLN A 356 -9.55 50.47 9.16
N MET A 357 -9.48 49.89 10.36
CA MET A 357 -10.45 50.19 11.40
C MET A 357 -10.28 51.64 11.88
N GLU A 358 -11.37 52.39 11.83
CA GLU A 358 -11.37 53.82 12.09
C GLU A 358 -10.88 54.13 13.53
N GLY A 359 -9.80 54.91 13.63
CA GLY A 359 -9.13 55.26 14.89
C GLY A 359 -8.07 54.28 15.38
N MET A 360 -7.72 53.24 14.60
CA MET A 360 -6.69 52.28 14.99
C MET A 360 -5.29 52.82 14.68
N ASN A 361 -4.48 52.98 15.73
CA ASN A 361 -3.09 53.41 15.60
C ASN A 361 -2.15 52.22 15.34
N ASP A 362 -0.99 52.49 14.73
CA ASP A 362 0.02 51.47 14.38
C ASP A 362 0.47 50.63 15.58
N THR A 363 0.63 51.25 16.75
CA THR A 363 1.00 50.57 18.00
C THR A 363 -0.09 49.62 18.52
N LEU A 364 -1.36 49.99 18.36
CA LEU A 364 -2.50 49.16 18.76
C LEU A 364 -2.71 48.01 17.77
N ALA A 365 -2.57 48.27 16.46
CA ALA A 365 -2.61 47.24 15.43
C ALA A 365 -1.49 46.21 15.60
N GLN A 366 -0.28 46.67 15.90
CA GLN A 366 0.86 45.78 16.19
C GLN A 366 0.61 44.94 17.44
N SER A 367 0.06 45.53 18.51
CA SER A 367 -0.27 44.81 19.74
C SER A 367 -1.33 43.75 19.49
N LEU A 368 -2.42 44.08 18.79
CA LEU A 368 -3.46 43.10 18.43
C LEU A 368 -2.89 41.94 17.61
N TYR A 369 -2.12 42.25 16.56
CA TYR A 369 -1.54 41.22 15.71
C TYR A 369 -0.53 40.34 16.46
N GLN A 370 0.27 40.91 17.36
CA GLN A 370 1.24 40.16 18.16
C GLN A 370 0.56 39.20 19.14
N TYR A 371 -0.62 39.56 19.65
CA TYR A 371 -1.46 38.67 20.46
C TYR A 371 -2.31 37.72 19.60
N GLY A 372 -2.06 37.66 18.29
CA GLY A 372 -2.67 36.70 17.38
C GLY A 372 -4.06 37.11 16.87
N PHE A 373 -4.47 38.36 17.02
CA PHE A 373 -5.78 38.82 16.56
C PHE A 373 -5.73 39.37 15.13
N THR A 374 -6.37 38.65 14.20
CA THR A 374 -6.81 39.19 12.91
C THR A 374 -8.21 39.81 13.02
N ILE A 375 -8.68 40.53 12.00
CA ILE A 375 -10.05 41.10 11.98
C ILE A 375 -11.11 40.01 12.20
N GLU A 376 -10.93 38.84 11.59
CA GLU A 376 -11.84 37.71 11.71
C GLU A 376 -11.82 37.13 13.14
N GLN A 377 -10.63 37.00 13.73
CA GLN A 377 -10.48 36.53 15.12
C GLN A 377 -11.01 37.54 16.15
N LEU A 378 -10.89 38.86 15.91
CA LEU A 378 -11.49 39.89 16.78
C LEU A 378 -13.01 39.73 16.88
N VAL A 379 -13.67 39.34 15.79
CA VAL A 379 -15.12 39.15 15.77
C VAL A 379 -15.53 37.88 16.50
N ASN A 380 -14.74 36.81 16.39
CA ASN A 380 -15.06 35.50 16.94
C ASN A 380 -14.54 35.25 18.37
N SER A 381 -13.66 36.12 18.88
CA SER A 381 -13.08 35.98 20.22
C SER A 381 -13.93 36.65 21.30
N ASP A 382 -13.86 36.15 22.53
CA ASP A 382 -14.50 36.78 23.68
C ASP A 382 -13.85 38.12 24.04
N VAL A 383 -14.67 39.08 24.45
CA VAL A 383 -14.24 40.45 24.83
C VAL A 383 -13.20 40.40 25.95
N ALA A 384 -13.32 39.45 26.87
CA ALA A 384 -12.36 39.26 27.97
C ALA A 384 -10.96 38.89 27.47
N VAL A 385 -10.85 38.08 26.40
CA VAL A 385 -9.57 37.68 25.81
C VAL A 385 -8.94 38.86 25.09
N ILE A 386 -9.73 39.66 24.38
CA ILE A 386 -9.23 40.88 23.71
C ILE A 386 -8.76 41.93 24.74
N ALA A 387 -9.43 42.04 25.90
CA ALA A 387 -9.05 42.95 26.97
C ALA A 387 -7.73 42.59 27.67
N THR A 388 -7.18 41.39 27.45
CA THR A 388 -5.84 41.03 27.94
C THR A 388 -4.72 41.72 27.15
N VAL A 389 -5.01 42.26 25.97
CA VAL A 389 -4.04 42.96 25.14
C VAL A 389 -3.69 44.32 25.77
N PRO A 390 -2.40 44.65 25.97
CA PRO A 390 -2.00 45.94 26.50
C PRO A 390 -2.57 47.10 25.69
N GLY A 391 -3.31 47.99 26.36
CA GLY A 391 -3.98 49.14 25.73
C GLY A 391 -5.47 48.94 25.43
N PHE A 392 -6.02 47.75 25.67
CA PHE A 392 -7.43 47.42 25.50
C PHE A 392 -8.12 47.23 26.85
N SER A 393 -9.10 48.08 27.17
CA SER A 393 -10.05 47.84 28.27
C SER A 393 -11.23 47.02 27.76
N GLU A 394 -12.03 46.41 28.64
CA GLU A 394 -13.24 45.65 28.23
C GLU A 394 -14.20 46.49 27.37
N GLU A 395 -14.37 47.76 27.69
CA GLU A 395 -15.20 48.69 26.90
C GLU A 395 -14.61 48.94 25.50
N LYS A 396 -13.29 49.16 25.41
CA LYS A 396 -12.60 49.36 24.12
C LYS A 396 -12.58 48.07 23.31
N ALA A 397 -12.36 46.92 23.93
CA ALA A 397 -12.39 45.62 23.29
C ALA A 397 -13.74 45.36 22.62
N LYS A 398 -14.85 45.70 23.31
CA LYS A 398 -16.20 45.62 22.76
C LYS A 398 -16.43 46.59 21.59
N ASP A 399 -15.93 47.83 21.71
CA ASP A 399 -16.00 48.82 20.62
C ASP A 399 -15.23 48.36 19.37
N TRP A 400 -14.01 47.86 19.55
CA TRP A 400 -13.20 47.31 18.45
C TRP A 400 -13.79 46.06 17.83
N GLN A 401 -14.40 45.18 18.63
CA GLN A 401 -15.12 44.02 18.11
C GLN A 401 -16.33 44.43 17.25
N ASN A 402 -17.08 45.46 17.66
CA ASN A 402 -18.20 45.98 16.87
C ASN A 402 -17.72 46.64 15.56
N LYS A 403 -16.64 47.43 15.61
CA LYS A 403 -16.02 48.02 14.42
C LYS A 403 -15.48 46.96 13.45
N ALA A 404 -14.91 45.87 13.97
CA ALA A 404 -14.50 44.73 13.15
C ALA A 404 -15.70 44.05 12.48
N LYS A 405 -16.83 43.88 13.18
CA LYS A 405 -18.09 43.36 12.62
C LYS A 405 -18.63 44.26 11.51
N GLU A 406 -18.64 45.57 11.71
CA GLU A 406 -19.07 46.55 10.70
C GLU A 406 -18.18 46.51 9.46
N LEU A 407 -16.86 46.42 9.64
CA LEU A 407 -15.90 46.37 8.54
C LEU A 407 -16.02 45.07 7.74
N LEU A 408 -16.28 43.93 8.38
CA LEU A 408 -16.60 42.66 7.69
C LEU A 408 -17.95 42.74 6.96
N ALA A 409 -18.99 43.30 7.59
CA ALA A 409 -20.31 43.45 6.99
C ALA A 409 -20.31 44.41 5.78
N SER A 410 -19.41 45.40 5.77
CA SER A 410 -19.29 46.37 4.68
C SER A 410 -18.67 45.82 3.39
N GLY A 411 -18.15 44.58 3.38
CA GLY A 411 -17.49 43.96 2.22
C GLY A 411 -16.12 44.55 1.84
N LYS A 412 -15.74 45.71 2.41
CA LYS A 412 -14.45 46.37 2.17
C LYS A 412 -13.25 45.50 2.59
N HIS A 413 -13.43 44.67 3.61
CA HIS A 413 -12.41 43.68 4.01
C HIS A 413 -12.14 42.65 2.90
N SER A 414 -13.19 42.07 2.31
CA SER A 414 -13.07 41.09 1.23
C SER A 414 -12.50 41.67 -0.05
N GLU A 415 -12.90 42.88 -0.44
CA GLU A 415 -12.35 43.57 -1.62
C GLU A 415 -10.86 43.89 -1.45
N THR A 416 -10.44 44.25 -0.24
CA THR A 416 -9.06 44.65 0.04
C THR A 416 -8.13 43.45 0.16
N LYS A 417 -8.59 42.36 0.82
CA LYS A 417 -7.93 41.04 0.76
C LYS A 417 -7.77 40.58 -0.69
N ALA A 418 -8.80 40.73 -1.52
CA ALA A 418 -8.75 40.34 -2.94
C ALA A 418 -7.71 41.15 -3.73
N LYS A 419 -7.69 42.49 -3.57
CA LYS A 419 -6.70 43.36 -4.22
C LYS A 419 -5.27 43.08 -3.76
N GLN A 420 -5.04 42.85 -2.47
CA GLN A 420 -3.72 42.46 -1.94
C GLN A 420 -3.29 41.08 -2.46
N MET A 421 -4.20 40.12 -2.54
CA MET A 421 -3.92 38.79 -3.07
C MET A 421 -3.58 38.83 -4.57
N GLU A 422 -4.27 39.68 -5.34
CA GLU A 422 -4.00 39.90 -6.77
C GLU A 422 -2.65 40.61 -7.00
N ALA A 423 -2.32 41.62 -6.17
CA ALA A 423 -1.02 42.28 -6.17
C ALA A 423 0.12 41.30 -5.80
N ASN A 424 -0.08 40.48 -4.77
CA ASN A 424 0.89 39.46 -4.35
C ASN A 424 1.10 38.37 -5.43
N ARG A 425 0.04 37.99 -6.15
CA ARG A 425 0.12 37.06 -7.29
C ARG A 425 0.84 37.67 -8.49
N ALA A 426 0.63 38.96 -8.75
CA ALA A 426 1.35 39.70 -9.78
C ALA A 426 2.86 39.82 -9.46
N ALA A 427 3.20 40.13 -8.21
CA ALA A 427 4.59 40.21 -7.73
C ALA A 427 5.31 38.85 -7.84
N GLN A 428 4.65 37.74 -7.45
CA GLN A 428 5.21 36.38 -7.56
C GLN A 428 5.50 35.97 -9.00
N ASN A 429 4.64 36.34 -9.95
CA ASN A 429 4.84 36.06 -11.37
C ASN A 429 6.05 36.82 -11.96
N ILE A 430 6.36 38.01 -11.44
CA ILE A 430 7.51 38.81 -11.87
C ILE A 430 8.83 38.22 -11.31
N VAL A 431 8.85 37.80 -10.05
CA VAL A 431 10.01 37.15 -9.42
C VAL A 431 10.30 35.79 -10.06
N GLY A 432 9.26 34.99 -10.33
CA GLY A 432 9.39 33.69 -11.01
C GLY A 432 9.90 33.80 -12.45
N LYS A 433 9.57 34.88 -13.17
CA LYS A 433 10.12 35.17 -14.51
C LYS A 433 11.59 35.58 -14.45
N ARG A 434 11.98 36.44 -13.49
CA ARG A 434 13.38 36.87 -13.31
C ARG A 434 14.31 35.73 -12.90
N SER A 435 13.87 34.87 -11.98
CA SER A 435 14.65 33.71 -11.54
C SER A 435 14.89 32.70 -12.68
N LYS A 436 13.88 32.44 -13.52
CA LYS A 436 14.04 31.60 -14.71
C LYS A 436 14.99 32.21 -15.75
N SER A 437 14.87 33.51 -16.04
CA SER A 437 15.78 34.15 -16.99
C SER A 437 17.23 34.15 -16.52
N THR A 438 17.48 34.38 -15.23
CA THR A 438 18.84 34.34 -14.68
C THR A 438 19.44 32.94 -14.66
N LEU A 439 18.63 31.90 -14.40
CA LEU A 439 19.09 30.52 -14.45
C LEU A 439 19.40 30.07 -15.89
N ASP A 440 18.53 30.42 -16.84
CA ASP A 440 18.73 30.11 -18.26
C ASP A 440 19.97 30.82 -18.83
N ASP A 441 20.23 32.06 -18.40
CA ASP A 441 21.44 32.79 -18.79
C ASP A 441 22.70 32.16 -18.16
N GLN A 442 22.66 31.76 -16.89
CA GLN A 442 23.78 31.05 -16.24
C GLN A 442 24.07 29.70 -16.90
N LEU A 443 23.04 28.88 -17.16
CA LEU A 443 23.16 27.60 -17.87
C LEU A 443 23.74 27.77 -19.28
N ARG A 444 23.31 28.79 -20.03
CA ARG A 444 23.88 29.10 -21.35
C ARG A 444 25.35 29.49 -21.28
N THR A 445 25.74 30.20 -20.22
CA THR A 445 27.13 30.64 -20.03
C THR A 445 28.03 29.45 -19.67
N GLU A 446 27.56 28.57 -18.78
CA GLU A 446 28.27 27.33 -18.42
C GLU A 446 28.37 26.34 -19.58
N MET A 447 27.30 26.17 -20.36
CA MET A 447 27.33 25.31 -21.55
C MET A 447 28.31 25.82 -22.61
N LYS A 448 28.40 27.13 -22.82
CA LYS A 448 29.40 27.70 -23.72
C LYS A 448 30.82 27.47 -23.22
N ALA A 449 31.07 27.64 -21.92
CA ALA A 449 32.38 27.40 -21.33
C ALA A 449 32.80 25.92 -21.42
N LEU A 450 31.86 24.97 -21.29
CA LEU A 450 32.12 23.55 -21.49
C LEU A 450 32.42 23.21 -22.95
N GLN A 451 31.66 23.78 -23.89
CA GLN A 451 31.91 23.60 -25.33
C GLN A 451 33.25 24.18 -25.77
N GLU A 452 33.64 25.34 -25.24
CA GLU A 452 34.96 25.92 -25.50
C GLU A 452 36.07 25.04 -24.93
N LYS A 453 35.90 24.49 -23.71
CA LYS A 453 36.87 23.55 -23.12
C LYS A 453 37.01 22.28 -23.96
N GLU A 454 35.90 21.65 -24.34
CA GLU A 454 35.91 20.46 -25.20
C GLU A 454 36.57 20.75 -26.55
N LYS A 455 36.37 21.94 -27.10
CA LYS A 455 37.00 22.36 -28.36
C LYS A 455 38.52 22.55 -28.19
N THR A 456 38.97 23.19 -27.12
CA THR A 456 40.41 23.30 -26.83
C THR A 456 41.06 21.95 -26.53
N GLU A 457 40.36 21.05 -25.84
CA GLU A 457 40.87 19.69 -25.58
C GLU A 457 40.97 18.89 -26.90
N ALA A 458 39.95 18.95 -27.76
CA ALA A 458 39.98 18.32 -29.08
C ALA A 458 41.09 18.88 -29.99
N GLU A 459 41.31 20.20 -29.99
CA GLU A 459 42.40 20.83 -30.75
C GLU A 459 43.78 20.44 -30.20
N SER A 460 43.92 20.28 -28.88
CA SER A 460 45.18 19.83 -28.25
C SER A 460 45.49 18.36 -28.54
N LEU A 461 44.46 17.50 -28.59
CA LEU A 461 44.58 16.08 -28.97
C LEU A 461 44.94 15.94 -30.45
N ALA A 462 44.36 16.77 -31.33
CA ALA A 462 44.67 16.75 -32.76
C ALA A 462 46.11 17.23 -33.07
N GLN A 463 46.68 18.12 -32.26
CA GLN A 463 48.09 18.53 -32.40
C GLN A 463 49.08 17.50 -31.84
N ALA A 464 48.65 16.66 -30.89
CA ALA A 464 49.48 15.59 -30.33
C ALA A 464 49.56 14.34 -31.23
N GLU A 465 48.62 14.15 -32.16
CA GLU A 465 48.55 12.98 -33.05
C GLU A 465 49.18 13.17 -34.44
N MET A 466 49.85 14.30 -34.73
CA MET A 466 50.57 14.44 -36.01
C MET A 466 51.91 13.67 -35.97
N PRO A 467 52.11 12.65 -36.83
CA PRO A 467 53.39 11.95 -36.92
C PRO A 467 54.41 12.86 -37.62
N SER A 468 55.60 12.97 -37.04
CA SER A 468 56.77 13.57 -37.69
C SER A 468 57.22 12.67 -38.85
N GLU A 469 56.79 12.97 -40.07
CA GLU A 469 57.41 12.42 -41.28
C GLU A 469 58.66 13.25 -41.60
N ASP A 470 59.78 12.83 -41.00
CA ASP A 470 61.10 13.14 -41.51
C ASP A 470 61.78 11.85 -41.94
N SER A 471 62.48 11.93 -43.08
CA SER A 471 63.30 10.89 -43.71
C SER A 471 62.58 9.69 -44.37
N THR A 472 62.40 9.73 -45.68
CA THR A 472 63.20 8.86 -46.58
C THR A 472 63.06 9.22 -48.07
N LYS A 473 64.22 9.58 -48.64
CA LYS A 473 64.70 9.34 -50.01
C LYS A 473 64.15 10.18 -51.17
N SER A 474 64.89 11.26 -51.38
CA SER A 474 65.52 11.62 -52.65
C SER A 474 66.02 10.43 -53.51
N GLN A 475 65.66 10.54 -54.79
CA GLN A 475 66.35 10.18 -56.04
C GLN A 475 66.42 8.71 -56.51
N GLU A 476 66.23 8.61 -57.84
CA GLU A 476 66.81 7.66 -58.82
C GLU A 476 67.71 6.53 -58.32
#